data_AF-A0A2Z5BQP0-F1
#
_entry.id   AF-A0A2Z5BQP0-F1
#
_cell.length_a   1.000
_cell.length_b   1.000
_cell.length_c   1.000
_cell.angle_alpha   90.00
_cell.angle_beta   90.00
_cell.angle_gamma   90.00
#
_symmetry.space_group_name_H-M   'P 1'
#
loop_
_entity.id
_entity.type
_entity.pdbx_description
1 polymer ?
#
loop_
_entity_poly.entity_id
_entity_poly.type
_entity_poly.pdbx_seq_one_letter_code
_entity_poly.pdbx_strand_id
1 'polypeptide(L)'
;MTSSQDSSSTERLVAALVAAYILAEQDLLAGLTAIIRRTTPDLEGRQLLIVKARTLVRRILNRLDSRTAGIAVRMLDSAARDGAAAAIADVGSQVAVRLPSTSGAGGGGSAGGDRWMRFGDEPFDLSLPHGERAAQAIRDDIVSELADVRTRITRLPDDVYKAIAPHGAIYQVIDNDITPAQAQAMAWRVFVSQGITGFTDKSGRNWSLSAYVEMAVRTAAQRAFNDSHLARMQALGVEYFTVPDSGHPCPKCFPWQGRVLTAREIPNPTIHVDGTIAEAVAAGLFHPNCKHPLTAVFPGVTVLPPPREWTAEDQRLYDLSQKQRRLELDVRKAKRQLEYAASPEAAADAHAQVRRRQATVREFVKETGFARQSRREQLDLADARIKLPTPIR
;
A
#
# COMPACT_ATOMS: atom_id res chain seq x y z
N MET A 1 5.95 -23.01 46.35
CA MET A 1 7.29 -22.52 45.96
C MET A 1 7.85 -23.61 45.04
N THR A 2 8.13 -23.46 43.75
CA THR A 2 8.26 -22.36 42.80
C THR A 2 8.21 -23.04 41.42
N SER A 3 7.14 -22.83 40.64
CA SER A 3 7.05 -23.30 39.25
C SER A 3 6.80 -22.08 38.38
N SER A 4 7.88 -21.40 38.05
CA SER A 4 7.90 -20.31 37.08
C SER A 4 9.23 -20.38 36.37
N GLN A 5 9.19 -20.21 35.06
CA GLN A 5 10.30 -20.21 34.08
C GLN A 5 10.59 -21.54 33.41
N ASP A 6 9.89 -21.80 32.31
CA ASP A 6 10.59 -22.07 31.06
C ASP A 6 9.73 -21.60 29.88
N SER A 7 9.92 -20.35 29.45
CA SER A 7 9.33 -19.87 28.19
C SER A 7 10.11 -20.49 27.03
N SER A 8 9.39 -21.00 26.03
CA SER A 8 9.99 -21.64 24.85
C SER A 8 11.06 -20.73 24.23
N SER A 9 12.12 -21.31 23.67
CA SER A 9 13.20 -20.51 23.04
C SER A 9 12.64 -19.57 21.97
N THR A 10 11.56 -19.99 21.31
CA THR A 10 10.77 -19.23 20.35
C THR A 10 10.08 -18.00 20.96
N GLU A 11 9.45 -18.09 22.15
CA GLU A 11 8.82 -16.95 22.84
C GLU A 11 9.83 -15.85 23.19
N ARG A 12 11.03 -16.23 23.65
CA ARG A 12 12.11 -15.29 23.94
C ARG A 12 12.62 -14.58 22.69
N LEU A 13 12.71 -15.27 21.57
CA LEU A 13 13.10 -14.70 20.28
C LEU A 13 12.03 -13.74 19.72
N VAL A 14 10.74 -14.09 19.85
CA VAL A 14 9.62 -13.22 19.48
C VAL A 14 9.60 -11.96 20.35
N ALA A 15 9.75 -12.10 21.67
CA ALA A 15 9.82 -10.96 22.58
C ALA A 15 11.01 -10.03 22.26
N ALA A 16 12.17 -10.59 21.93
CA ALA A 16 13.34 -9.82 21.51
C ALA A 16 13.13 -9.08 20.18
N LEU A 17 12.45 -9.71 19.22
CA LEU A 17 12.07 -9.09 17.95
C LEU A 17 11.11 -7.91 18.19
N VAL A 18 10.02 -8.15 18.92
CA VAL A 18 9.03 -7.12 19.26
C VAL A 18 9.68 -5.96 20.00
N ALA A 19 10.56 -6.23 20.97
CA ALA A 19 11.31 -5.18 21.67
C ALA A 19 12.22 -4.38 20.73
N ALA A 20 12.88 -5.01 19.76
CA ALA A 20 13.72 -4.32 18.78
C ALA A 20 12.90 -3.36 17.90
N TYR A 21 11.70 -3.78 17.47
CA TYR A 21 10.79 -2.93 16.70
C TYR A 21 10.22 -1.77 17.54
N ILE A 22 9.80 -2.02 18.78
CA ILE A 22 9.32 -0.98 19.70
C ILE A 22 10.40 0.08 19.93
N LEU A 23 11.65 -0.34 20.18
CA LEU A 23 12.77 0.59 20.37
C LEU A 23 13.09 1.38 19.10
N ALA A 24 13.01 0.75 17.92
CA ALA A 24 13.21 1.44 16.65
C ALA A 24 12.12 2.48 16.38
N GLU A 25 10.86 2.18 16.75
CA GLU A 25 9.73 3.12 16.65
C GLU A 25 9.90 4.31 17.61
N GLN A 26 10.32 4.06 18.86
CA GLN A 26 10.61 5.11 19.83
C GLN A 26 11.77 6.01 19.39
N ASP A 27 12.87 5.43 18.89
CA ASP A 27 14.02 6.16 18.33
C ASP A 27 13.59 7.03 17.13
N LEU A 28 12.66 6.53 16.30
CA LEU A 28 12.15 7.24 15.13
C LEU A 28 11.30 8.43 15.56
N LEU A 29 10.35 8.21 16.47
CA LEU A 29 9.47 9.26 16.99
C LEU A 29 10.27 10.35 17.72
N ALA A 30 11.20 9.96 18.59
CA ALA A 30 12.07 10.90 19.30
C ALA A 30 12.96 11.68 18.34
N GLY A 31 13.57 11.01 17.36
CA GLY A 31 14.44 11.65 16.38
C GLY A 31 13.68 12.59 15.44
N LEU A 32 12.50 12.21 14.94
CA LEU A 32 11.66 13.06 14.10
C LEU A 32 11.19 14.29 14.86
N THR A 33 10.78 14.13 16.12
CA THR A 33 10.38 15.25 16.99
C THR A 33 11.53 16.24 17.19
N ALA A 34 12.75 15.73 17.41
CA ALA A 34 13.94 16.56 17.55
C ALA A 34 14.30 17.30 16.24
N ILE A 35 14.11 16.65 15.09
CA ILE A 35 14.33 17.28 13.76
C ILE A 35 13.29 18.38 13.54
N ILE A 36 12.00 18.11 13.78
CA ILE A 36 10.91 19.07 13.60
C ILE A 36 11.14 20.30 14.47
N ARG A 37 11.45 20.12 15.77
CA ARG A 37 11.68 21.23 16.70
C ARG A 37 12.84 22.14 16.30
N ARG A 38 13.86 21.59 15.63
CA ARG A 38 15.08 22.32 15.25
C ARG A 38 15.02 22.91 13.84
N THR A 39 13.93 22.69 13.11
CA THR A 39 13.82 23.12 11.72
C THR A 39 12.89 24.32 11.61
N THR A 40 13.34 25.35 10.90
CA THR A 40 12.57 26.55 10.61
C THR A 40 11.41 26.23 9.66
N PRO A 41 10.27 26.93 9.76
CA PRO A 41 9.05 26.61 8.99
C PRO A 41 9.06 27.05 7.52
N ASP A 42 10.17 27.63 7.06
CA ASP A 42 10.42 28.14 5.70
C ASP A 42 10.72 27.01 4.69
N LEU A 43 10.76 27.35 3.40
CA LEU A 43 10.96 26.38 2.31
C LEU A 43 12.30 25.62 2.40
N GLU A 44 13.38 26.32 2.78
CA GLU A 44 14.71 25.73 2.95
C GLU A 44 14.75 24.81 4.19
N GLY A 45 14.13 25.24 5.28
CA GLY A 45 13.88 24.41 6.45
C GLY A 45 13.10 23.13 6.12
N ARG A 46 12.00 23.21 5.37
CA ARG A 46 11.20 22.03 4.97
C ARG A 46 11.98 21.04 4.10
N GLN A 47 12.83 21.52 3.19
CA GLN A 47 13.71 20.63 2.40
C GLN A 47 14.74 19.93 3.29
N LEU A 48 15.36 20.66 4.22
CA LEU A 48 16.34 20.12 5.15
C LEU A 48 15.72 19.11 6.14
N LEU A 49 14.48 19.34 6.55
CA LEU A 49 13.69 18.40 7.36
C LEU A 49 13.57 17.05 6.68
N ILE A 50 13.20 17.03 5.39
CA ILE A 50 13.04 15.79 4.61
C ILE A 50 14.36 15.03 4.52
N VAL A 51 15.47 15.72 4.27
CA VAL A 51 16.81 15.11 4.18
C VAL A 51 17.24 14.51 5.54
N LYS A 52 17.05 15.25 6.63
CA LYS A 52 17.36 14.79 7.99
C LYS A 52 16.48 13.61 8.40
N ALA A 53 15.18 13.65 8.11
CA ALA A 53 14.24 12.57 8.39
C ALA A 53 14.62 11.29 7.63
N ARG A 54 14.94 11.38 6.34
CA ARG A 54 15.42 10.24 5.54
C ARG A 54 16.71 9.62 6.11
N THR A 55 17.62 10.47 6.58
CA THR A 55 18.89 10.03 7.17
C THR A 55 18.67 9.31 8.50
N LEU A 56 17.77 9.82 9.34
CA LEU A 56 17.36 9.19 10.58
C LEU A 56 16.71 7.82 10.33
N VAL A 57 15.74 7.75 9.42
CA VAL A 57 15.07 6.50 9.02
C VAL A 57 16.10 5.48 8.55
N ARG A 58 17.01 5.85 7.64
CA ARG A 58 18.06 4.93 7.17
C ARG A 58 18.97 4.43 8.29
N ARG A 59 19.33 5.30 9.25
CA ARG A 59 20.15 4.91 10.42
C ARG A 59 19.42 3.95 11.35
N ILE A 60 18.12 4.15 11.55
CA ILE A 60 17.29 3.30 12.40
C ILE A 60 17.06 1.94 11.73
N LEU A 61 16.75 1.94 10.43
CA LEU A 61 16.62 0.71 9.65
C LEU A 61 17.91 -0.13 9.68
N ASN A 62 19.08 0.49 9.48
CA ASN A 62 20.36 -0.24 9.58
C ASN A 62 20.62 -0.80 10.99
N ARG A 63 20.19 -0.11 12.05
CA ARG A 63 20.31 -0.59 13.44
C ARG A 63 19.30 -1.67 13.78
N LEU A 64 18.10 -1.59 13.20
CA LEU A 64 17.07 -2.60 13.34
C LEU A 64 17.53 -3.87 12.64
N ASP A 65 17.95 -3.76 11.37
CA ASP A 65 18.47 -4.86 10.56
C ASP A 65 19.64 -5.57 11.26
N SER A 66 20.62 -4.81 11.81
CA SER A 66 21.73 -5.44 12.55
C SER A 66 21.32 -6.12 13.85
N ARG A 67 20.25 -5.66 14.51
CA ARG A 67 19.69 -6.28 15.73
C ARG A 67 18.80 -7.48 15.43
N THR A 68 18.10 -7.46 14.30
CA THR A 68 17.19 -8.53 13.86
C THR A 68 17.89 -9.56 12.97
N ALA A 69 19.11 -9.27 12.51
CA ALA A 69 19.94 -10.18 11.74
C ALA A 69 20.09 -11.54 12.45
N GLY A 70 19.62 -12.57 11.76
CA GLY A 70 19.62 -13.95 12.25
C GLY A 70 18.55 -14.28 13.30
N ILE A 71 17.71 -13.35 13.76
CA ILE A 71 16.55 -13.70 14.59
C ILE A 71 15.58 -14.58 13.79
N ALA A 72 15.28 -14.22 12.53
CA ALA A 72 14.41 -15.00 11.66
C ALA A 72 14.93 -16.43 11.42
N VAL A 73 16.25 -16.59 11.18
CA VAL A 73 16.90 -17.91 11.03
C VAL A 73 16.82 -18.70 12.33
N ARG A 74 17.11 -18.08 13.48
CA ARG A 74 17.00 -18.73 14.79
C ARG A 74 15.56 -19.08 15.17
N MET A 75 14.58 -18.29 14.74
CA MET A 75 13.16 -18.58 14.93
C MET A 75 12.71 -19.79 14.10
N LEU A 76 13.16 -19.89 12.84
CA LEU A 76 12.93 -21.08 12.00
C LEU A 76 13.62 -22.32 12.58
N ASP A 77 14.87 -22.20 13.03
CA ASP A 77 15.61 -23.30 13.67
C ASP A 77 15.02 -23.71 15.02
N SER A 78 14.44 -22.77 15.78
CA SER A 78 13.76 -23.03 17.05
C SER A 78 12.41 -23.69 16.81
N ALA A 79 11.61 -23.17 15.88
CA ALA A 79 10.34 -23.77 15.49
C ALA A 79 10.50 -25.19 14.92
N ALA A 80 11.56 -25.45 14.15
CA ALA A 80 11.89 -26.79 13.65
C ALA A 80 12.29 -27.75 14.77
N ARG A 81 13.03 -27.27 15.77
CA ARG A 81 13.43 -28.07 16.96
C ARG A 81 12.26 -28.35 17.89
N ASP A 82 11.44 -27.34 18.17
CA ASP A 82 10.22 -27.46 18.98
C ASP A 82 9.22 -28.41 18.29
N GLY A 83 9.08 -28.33 16.96
CA GLY A 83 8.28 -29.26 16.16
C GLY A 83 8.81 -30.69 16.14
N ALA A 84 10.13 -30.88 16.07
CA ALA A 84 10.76 -32.20 16.15
C ALA A 84 10.60 -32.83 17.55
N ALA A 85 10.72 -32.03 18.62
CA ALA A 85 10.50 -32.50 19.99
C ALA A 85 9.03 -32.89 20.23
N ALA A 86 8.08 -32.11 19.70
CA ALA A 86 6.66 -32.44 19.73
C ALA A 86 6.33 -33.71 18.94
N ALA A 87 6.93 -33.90 17.75
CA ALA A 87 6.76 -35.11 16.95
C ALA A 87 7.35 -36.36 17.63
N ILE A 88 8.50 -36.24 18.32
CA ILE A 88 9.10 -37.34 19.09
C ILE A 88 8.24 -37.69 20.32
N ALA A 89 7.65 -36.70 20.99
CA ALA A 89 6.72 -36.92 22.09
C ALA A 89 5.40 -37.59 21.62
N ASP A 90 4.92 -37.24 20.43
CA ASP A 90 3.72 -37.82 19.82
C ASP A 90 3.96 -39.26 19.31
N VAL A 91 5.15 -39.58 18.82
CA VAL A 91 5.54 -40.97 18.51
C VAL A 91 5.72 -41.78 19.80
N GLY A 92 6.20 -41.18 20.89
CA GLY A 92 6.32 -41.82 22.21
C GLY A 92 4.96 -42.13 22.85
N SER A 93 3.95 -41.29 22.65
CA SER A 93 2.58 -41.52 23.13
C SER A 93 1.82 -42.55 22.30
N GLN A 94 2.12 -42.68 21.00
CA GLN A 94 1.50 -43.67 20.11
C GLN A 94 2.00 -45.11 20.32
N VAL A 95 3.15 -45.32 20.97
CA VAL A 95 3.67 -46.66 21.34
C VAL A 95 3.03 -47.19 22.63
N ALA A 96 2.43 -46.34 23.45
CA ALA A 96 1.84 -46.69 24.73
C ALA A 96 0.34 -46.30 24.78
N VAL A 97 -0.51 -47.02 24.06
CA VAL A 97 -1.88 -47.45 24.45
C VAL A 97 -2.51 -48.12 23.22
N ARG A 98 -2.66 -49.44 23.29
CA ARG A 98 -3.53 -50.22 22.41
C ARG A 98 -4.57 -50.88 23.32
N LEU A 99 -5.80 -50.34 23.36
CA LEU A 99 -7.05 -51.04 23.66
C LEU A 99 -8.26 -50.11 23.35
N PRO A 100 -9.39 -50.63 22.83
CA PRO A 100 -10.42 -49.81 22.16
C PRO A 100 -11.70 -49.65 22.99
N SER A 101 -12.37 -48.48 22.88
CA SER A 101 -13.85 -48.38 22.86
C SER A 101 -14.39 -46.95 22.70
N THR A 102 -15.18 -46.76 21.63
CA THR A 102 -16.46 -46.04 21.50
C THR A 102 -16.68 -44.58 21.93
N SER A 103 -17.20 -43.83 20.95
CA SER A 103 -18.23 -42.76 20.99
C SER A 103 -17.93 -41.39 21.61
N GLY A 104 -18.13 -40.35 20.78
CA GLY A 104 -18.92 -39.17 21.17
C GLY A 104 -18.16 -37.87 21.47
N ALA A 105 -18.29 -36.93 20.54
CA ALA A 105 -18.46 -35.48 20.74
C ALA A 105 -17.48 -34.67 21.62
N GLY A 106 -16.83 -33.72 20.95
CA GLY A 106 -16.70 -32.33 21.45
C GLY A 106 -15.54 -32.01 22.39
N GLY A 107 -14.75 -31.01 22.00
CA GLY A 107 -13.85 -30.28 22.91
C GLY A 107 -12.37 -30.58 22.73
N GLY A 108 -11.73 -29.93 21.74
CA GLY A 108 -10.27 -29.82 21.66
C GLY A 108 -9.82 -28.48 22.24
N GLY A 109 -9.10 -28.54 23.36
CA GLY A 109 -8.77 -27.41 24.22
C GLY A 109 -7.79 -26.39 23.61
N SER A 110 -8.04 -25.14 23.96
CA SER A 110 -7.16 -23.99 23.75
C SER A 110 -5.95 -24.07 24.68
N ALA A 111 -4.75 -23.96 24.10
CA ALA A 111 -3.52 -23.61 24.81
C ALA A 111 -2.83 -22.51 24.00
N GLY A 112 -2.92 -21.27 24.49
CA GLY A 112 -2.33 -20.09 23.85
C GLY A 112 -2.71 -18.80 24.56
N GLY A 113 -2.12 -18.57 25.74
CA GLY A 113 -2.31 -17.35 26.52
C GLY A 113 -1.73 -16.10 25.84
N ASP A 114 -2.54 -15.04 25.84
CA ASP A 114 -2.19 -13.61 25.80
C ASP A 114 -1.43 -13.02 24.60
N ARG A 115 -1.90 -13.33 23.37
CA ARG A 115 -1.56 -12.58 22.14
C ARG A 115 -2.75 -11.93 21.42
N TRP A 116 -3.88 -11.81 22.09
CA TRP A 116 -5.17 -11.48 21.48
C TRP A 116 -5.83 -10.36 22.30
N MET A 117 -5.72 -9.10 21.88
CA MET A 117 -6.69 -8.10 22.33
C MET A 117 -7.99 -8.37 21.56
N ARG A 118 -9.04 -8.83 22.26
CA ARG A 118 -10.36 -9.02 21.67
C ARG A 118 -10.95 -7.65 21.30
N PHE A 119 -11.02 -7.37 20.01
CA PHE A 119 -11.81 -6.28 19.46
C PHE A 119 -12.72 -6.85 18.35
N GLY A 120 -13.95 -7.22 18.72
CA GLY A 120 -14.88 -7.95 17.87
C GLY A 120 -14.72 -9.48 17.96
N ASP A 121 -15.41 -10.21 17.07
CA ASP A 121 -15.42 -11.68 17.03
C ASP A 121 -14.13 -12.29 16.46
N GLU A 122 -13.26 -11.49 15.82
CA GLU A 122 -11.99 -11.91 15.26
C GLU A 122 -10.80 -11.22 15.96
N PRO A 123 -9.64 -11.88 16.07
CA PRO A 123 -8.48 -11.37 16.78
C PRO A 123 -7.55 -10.57 15.87
N PHE A 124 -7.04 -9.45 16.38
CA PHE A 124 -6.15 -8.57 15.61
C PHE A 124 -4.68 -8.72 16.01
N ASP A 125 -3.83 -9.18 15.09
CA ASP A 125 -2.40 -9.31 15.31
C ASP A 125 -1.64 -8.00 15.01
N LEU A 126 -1.26 -7.30 16.09
CA LEU A 126 -0.46 -6.07 16.04
C LEU A 126 1.00 -6.32 15.62
N SER A 127 1.50 -7.55 15.77
CA SER A 127 2.90 -7.92 15.49
C SER A 127 3.20 -8.05 13.99
N LEU A 128 2.18 -8.30 13.16
CA LEU A 128 2.33 -8.30 11.71
C LEU A 128 2.77 -6.93 11.19
N PRO A 129 3.75 -6.85 10.27
CA PRO A 129 4.07 -5.62 9.56
C PRO A 129 2.88 -5.10 8.74
N HIS A 130 2.84 -3.78 8.53
CA HIS A 130 1.76 -3.16 7.74
C HIS A 130 1.70 -3.71 6.31
N GLY A 131 2.86 -3.88 5.65
CA GLY A 131 2.92 -4.39 4.28
C GLY A 131 2.35 -5.79 4.14
N GLU A 132 2.62 -6.66 5.11
CA GLU A 132 2.11 -8.03 5.15
C GLU A 132 0.60 -8.08 5.36
N ARG A 133 0.06 -7.24 6.26
CA ARG A 133 -1.39 -7.10 6.43
C ARG A 133 -2.08 -6.56 5.18
N ALA A 134 -1.51 -5.54 4.54
CA ALA A 134 -2.04 -5.03 3.28
C ALA A 134 -2.04 -6.11 2.20
N ALA A 135 -0.98 -6.91 2.10
CA ALA A 135 -0.93 -8.03 1.17
C ALA A 135 -1.93 -9.16 1.51
N GLN A 136 -2.14 -9.44 2.79
CA GLN A 136 -3.15 -10.39 3.23
C GLN A 136 -4.55 -9.90 2.85
N ALA A 137 -4.88 -8.63 3.12
CA ALA A 137 -6.14 -8.05 2.70
C ALA A 137 -6.36 -8.12 1.18
N ILE A 138 -5.29 -7.90 0.38
CA ILE A 138 -5.36 -8.10 -1.07
C ILE A 138 -5.66 -9.56 -1.42
N ARG A 139 -5.00 -10.54 -0.78
CA ARG A 139 -5.24 -11.97 -1.01
C ARG A 139 -6.66 -12.38 -0.64
N ASP A 140 -7.15 -11.92 0.50
CA ASP A 140 -8.49 -12.22 0.99
C ASP A 140 -9.57 -11.62 0.06
N ASP A 141 -9.34 -10.42 -0.47
CA ASP A 141 -10.23 -9.78 -1.45
C ASP A 141 -10.29 -10.52 -2.80
N ILE A 142 -9.21 -11.19 -3.22
CA ILE A 142 -9.20 -12.05 -4.42
C ILE A 142 -10.13 -13.26 -4.24
N VAL A 143 -10.13 -13.86 -3.05
CA VAL A 143 -10.91 -15.08 -2.74
C VAL A 143 -12.34 -14.75 -2.31
N SER A 144 -12.62 -13.51 -1.91
CA SER A 144 -13.94 -13.08 -1.44
C SER A 144 -14.98 -12.96 -2.57
N GLU A 145 -16.00 -13.80 -2.52
CA GLU A 145 -17.10 -13.79 -3.48
C GLU A 145 -18.18 -12.74 -3.16
N LEU A 146 -18.30 -12.26 -1.91
CA LEU A 146 -19.52 -11.59 -1.40
C LEU A 146 -19.42 -10.10 -1.01
N ALA A 147 -18.29 -9.40 -1.23
CA ALA A 147 -18.20 -7.97 -0.89
C ALA A 147 -18.84 -7.03 -1.95
N ASP A 148 -19.46 -5.93 -1.50
CA ASP A 148 -19.91 -4.82 -2.37
C ASP A 148 -18.74 -4.35 -3.25
N VAL A 149 -18.96 -4.28 -4.56
CA VAL A 149 -17.97 -3.81 -5.54
C VAL A 149 -17.39 -2.45 -5.15
N ARG A 150 -18.14 -1.61 -4.44
CA ARG A 150 -17.72 -0.27 -3.99
C ARG A 150 -16.80 -0.28 -2.77
N THR A 151 -16.61 -1.40 -2.09
CA THR A 151 -15.70 -1.53 -0.94
C THR A 151 -14.51 -2.44 -1.23
N ARG A 152 -14.57 -3.26 -2.28
CA ARG A 152 -13.44 -4.12 -2.70
C ARG A 152 -12.13 -3.37 -2.92
N ILE A 153 -11.04 -4.02 -2.53
CA ILE A 153 -9.66 -3.58 -2.78
C ILE A 153 -9.39 -3.68 -4.28
N THR A 154 -9.76 -4.81 -4.89
CA THR A 154 -9.52 -5.15 -6.30
C THR A 154 -10.84 -5.05 -7.10
N ARG A 155 -11.10 -3.89 -7.68
CA ARG A 155 -12.30 -3.64 -8.50
C ARG A 155 -11.99 -3.85 -9.97
N LEU A 156 -11.97 -5.11 -10.43
CA LEU A 156 -11.48 -5.47 -11.76
C LEU A 156 -12.62 -6.12 -12.57
N PRO A 157 -12.86 -5.70 -13.84
CA PRO A 157 -14.05 -6.11 -14.60
C PRO A 157 -14.07 -7.58 -15.03
N ASP A 158 -12.89 -8.21 -15.14
CA ASP A 158 -12.63 -9.49 -15.80
C ASP A 158 -11.66 -10.35 -14.98
N ASP A 159 -11.78 -11.67 -15.06
CA ASP A 159 -11.12 -12.62 -14.15
C ASP A 159 -9.60 -12.72 -14.35
N VAL A 160 -9.11 -12.59 -15.59
CA VAL A 160 -7.66 -12.57 -15.86
C VAL A 160 -6.99 -11.35 -15.20
N TYR A 161 -7.70 -10.22 -15.19
CA TYR A 161 -7.18 -9.00 -14.55
C TYR A 161 -7.26 -9.09 -13.03
N LYS A 162 -8.31 -9.72 -12.48
CA LYS A 162 -8.45 -10.06 -11.06
C LYS A 162 -7.34 -10.94 -10.53
N ALA A 163 -6.78 -11.84 -11.34
CA ALA A 163 -5.66 -12.66 -10.88
C ALA A 163 -4.36 -11.83 -10.77
N ILE A 164 -4.00 -11.06 -11.80
CA ILE A 164 -2.61 -10.58 -11.97
C ILE A 164 -2.35 -9.21 -11.34
N ALA A 165 -3.29 -8.25 -11.43
CA ALA A 165 -3.08 -6.91 -10.86
C ALA A 165 -2.90 -6.93 -9.33
N PRO A 166 -3.62 -7.78 -8.56
CA PRO A 166 -3.40 -7.93 -7.13
C PRO A 166 -2.02 -8.46 -6.76
N HIS A 167 -1.43 -9.38 -7.53
CA HIS A 167 -0.04 -9.82 -7.33
C HIS A 167 0.95 -8.66 -7.44
N GLY A 168 0.80 -7.78 -8.43
CA GLY A 168 1.61 -6.57 -8.52
C GLY A 168 1.44 -5.65 -7.30
N ALA A 169 0.20 -5.51 -6.81
CA ALA A 169 -0.08 -4.71 -5.61
C ALA A 169 0.55 -5.31 -4.35
N ILE A 170 0.56 -6.65 -4.20
CA ILE A 170 1.23 -7.36 -3.12
C ILE A 170 2.73 -7.02 -3.08
N TYR A 171 3.42 -7.09 -4.22
CA TYR A 171 4.84 -6.69 -4.28
C TYR A 171 5.05 -5.23 -3.85
N GLN A 172 4.16 -4.32 -4.26
CA GLN A 172 4.26 -2.91 -3.90
C GLN A 172 4.06 -2.64 -2.39
N VAL A 173 3.27 -3.48 -1.69
CA VAL A 173 2.99 -3.27 -0.26
C VAL A 173 3.93 -4.04 0.66
N ILE A 174 4.44 -5.21 0.26
CA ILE A 174 5.36 -6.01 1.08
C ILE A 174 6.80 -5.50 0.95
N ASP A 175 7.25 -5.27 -0.29
CA ASP A 175 8.66 -5.07 -0.58
C ASP A 175 9.00 -3.58 -0.65
N ASN A 176 9.68 -3.10 0.39
CA ASN A 176 10.11 -1.70 0.48
C ASN A 176 11.20 -1.33 -0.56
N ASP A 177 11.89 -2.32 -1.14
CA ASP A 177 12.91 -2.12 -2.18
C ASP A 177 12.28 -2.11 -3.58
N ILE A 178 11.02 -2.51 -3.71
CA ILE A 178 10.24 -2.42 -4.94
C ILE A 178 9.51 -1.07 -5.01
N THR A 179 9.92 -0.23 -5.94
CA THR A 179 9.18 0.96 -6.32
C THR A 179 7.83 0.59 -6.94
N PRO A 180 6.80 1.46 -6.82
CA PRO A 180 5.54 1.28 -7.56
C PRO A 180 5.76 1.07 -9.05
N ALA A 181 6.84 1.63 -9.61
CA ALA A 181 7.17 1.46 -11.00
C ALA A 181 7.56 0.03 -11.38
N GLN A 182 8.39 -0.61 -10.56
CA GLN A 182 8.82 -1.99 -10.73
C GLN A 182 7.65 -2.96 -10.54
N ALA A 183 6.84 -2.77 -9.50
CA ALA A 183 5.64 -3.59 -9.24
C ALA A 183 4.67 -3.60 -10.44
N GLN A 184 4.40 -2.43 -11.02
CA GLN A 184 3.55 -2.31 -12.20
C GLN A 184 4.19 -2.97 -13.44
N ALA A 185 5.51 -2.84 -13.61
CA ALA A 185 6.23 -3.48 -14.72
C ALA A 185 6.22 -5.01 -14.61
N MET A 186 6.33 -5.57 -13.40
CA MET A 186 6.23 -7.01 -13.15
C MET A 186 4.84 -7.54 -13.51
N ALA A 187 3.77 -6.91 -13.02
CA ALA A 187 2.40 -7.29 -13.36
C ALA A 187 2.14 -7.19 -14.87
N TRP A 188 2.63 -6.14 -15.52
CA TRP A 188 2.50 -5.97 -16.96
C TRP A 188 3.15 -7.09 -17.77
N ARG A 189 4.34 -7.55 -17.37
CA ARG A 189 5.03 -8.67 -18.06
C ARG A 189 4.22 -9.96 -18.04
N VAL A 190 3.53 -10.26 -16.94
CA VAL A 190 2.67 -11.46 -16.83
C VAL A 190 1.49 -11.39 -17.80
N PHE A 191 0.83 -10.23 -17.92
CA PHE A 191 -0.24 -10.07 -18.91
C PHE A 191 0.26 -10.19 -20.35
N VAL A 192 1.41 -9.58 -20.66
CA VAL A 192 2.00 -9.64 -22.01
C VAL A 192 2.41 -11.07 -22.38
N SER A 193 2.95 -11.85 -21.44
CA SER A 193 3.30 -13.26 -21.69
C SER A 193 2.08 -14.14 -21.99
N GLN A 194 0.88 -13.68 -21.62
CA GLN A 194 -0.40 -14.32 -21.95
C GLN A 194 -1.02 -13.79 -23.25
N GLY A 195 -0.31 -12.94 -24.00
CA GLY A 195 -0.79 -12.37 -25.26
C GLY A 195 -1.76 -11.20 -25.11
N ILE A 196 -1.95 -10.69 -23.89
CA ILE A 196 -2.87 -9.58 -23.63
C ILE A 196 -2.14 -8.26 -23.89
N THR A 197 -2.70 -7.41 -24.74
CA THR A 197 -2.09 -6.12 -25.13
C THR A 197 -2.98 -4.91 -24.86
N GLY A 198 -4.28 -5.13 -24.70
CA GLY A 198 -5.29 -4.13 -24.36
C GLY A 198 -6.68 -4.75 -24.36
N PHE A 199 -7.67 -3.97 -23.93
CA PHE A 199 -9.07 -4.39 -23.92
C PHE A 199 -10.00 -3.18 -23.95
N THR A 200 -11.28 -3.43 -24.24
CA THR A 200 -12.35 -2.44 -24.15
C THR A 200 -13.14 -2.71 -22.88
N ASP A 201 -13.30 -1.70 -22.02
CA ASP A 201 -14.07 -1.87 -20.79
C ASP A 201 -15.59 -1.88 -21.05
N LYS A 202 -16.36 -2.23 -20.01
CA LYS A 202 -17.84 -2.25 -20.06
C LYS A 202 -18.47 -0.89 -20.41
N SER A 203 -17.71 0.20 -20.28
CA SER A 203 -18.13 1.56 -20.65
C SER A 203 -17.70 1.95 -22.06
N GLY A 204 -17.20 1.00 -22.86
CA GLY A 204 -16.75 1.22 -24.25
C GLY A 204 -15.40 1.93 -24.37
N ARG A 205 -14.65 2.08 -23.27
CA ARG A 205 -13.35 2.77 -23.31
C ARG A 205 -12.24 1.78 -23.65
N ASN A 206 -11.40 2.15 -24.61
CA ASN A 206 -10.24 1.35 -25.00
C ASN A 206 -9.07 1.63 -24.06
N TRP A 207 -8.60 0.58 -23.38
CA TRP A 207 -7.46 0.62 -22.47
C TRP A 207 -6.23 0.00 -23.12
N SER A 208 -5.10 0.71 -23.05
CA SER A 208 -3.81 0.03 -23.19
C SER A 208 -3.55 -0.77 -21.92
N LEU A 209 -2.97 -1.96 -22.07
CA LEU A 209 -2.63 -2.79 -20.93
C LEU A 209 -1.72 -2.03 -19.93
N SER A 210 -0.73 -1.28 -20.43
CA SER A 210 0.18 -0.48 -19.59
C SER A 210 -0.55 0.55 -18.73
N ALA A 211 -1.51 1.29 -19.30
CA ALA A 211 -2.28 2.31 -18.58
C ALA A 211 -3.23 1.66 -17.56
N TYR A 212 -3.80 0.51 -17.90
CA TYR A 212 -4.64 -0.23 -16.99
C TYR A 212 -3.85 -0.80 -15.81
N VAL A 213 -2.73 -1.48 -16.06
CA VAL A 213 -1.89 -2.07 -15.01
C VAL A 213 -1.36 -1.00 -14.06
N GLU A 214 -0.90 0.14 -14.57
CA GLU A 214 -0.47 1.26 -13.71
C GLU A 214 -1.59 1.69 -12.75
N MET A 215 -2.81 1.84 -13.28
CA MET A 215 -3.98 2.26 -12.52
C MET A 215 -4.42 1.19 -11.52
N ALA A 216 -4.53 -0.06 -11.95
CA ALA A 216 -5.05 -1.18 -11.17
C ALA A 216 -4.13 -1.49 -9.97
N VAL A 217 -2.83 -1.68 -10.23
CA VAL A 217 -1.83 -1.98 -9.18
C VAL A 217 -1.77 -0.84 -8.16
N ARG A 218 -1.72 0.42 -8.62
CA ARG A 218 -1.68 1.58 -7.73
C ARG A 218 -2.93 1.68 -6.85
N THR A 219 -4.10 1.48 -7.45
CA THR A 219 -5.39 1.59 -6.76
C THR A 219 -5.53 0.49 -5.71
N ALA A 220 -5.21 -0.75 -6.06
CA ALA A 220 -5.25 -1.87 -5.13
C ALA A 220 -4.26 -1.68 -3.98
N ALA A 221 -3.01 -1.30 -4.27
CA ALA A 221 -2.00 -1.06 -3.24
C ALA A 221 -2.40 0.08 -2.28
N GLN A 222 -2.94 1.19 -2.80
CA GLN A 222 -3.36 2.32 -1.95
C GLN A 222 -4.56 1.97 -1.06
N ARG A 223 -5.53 1.21 -1.57
CA ARG A 223 -6.67 0.76 -0.78
C ARG A 223 -6.26 -0.21 0.31
N ALA A 224 -5.50 -1.24 -0.06
CA ALA A 224 -4.95 -2.19 0.90
C ALA A 224 -4.12 -1.51 1.99
N PHE A 225 -3.35 -0.48 1.61
CA PHE A 225 -2.65 0.36 2.56
C PHE A 225 -3.63 1.06 3.52
N ASN A 226 -4.63 1.76 3.00
CA ASN A 226 -5.60 2.47 3.85
C ASN A 226 -6.41 1.52 4.73
N ASP A 227 -6.81 0.35 4.22
CA ASP A 227 -7.59 -0.65 4.95
C ASP A 227 -6.78 -1.26 6.09
N SER A 228 -5.53 -1.67 5.82
CA SER A 228 -4.62 -2.16 6.87
C SER A 228 -4.28 -1.06 7.87
N HIS A 229 -4.19 0.21 7.44
CA HIS A 229 -3.92 1.32 8.35
C HIS A 229 -5.14 1.55 9.27
N LEU A 230 -6.34 1.58 8.68
CA LEU A 230 -7.60 1.73 9.40
C LEU A 230 -7.77 0.63 10.46
N ALA A 231 -7.62 -0.64 10.06
CA ALA A 231 -7.78 -1.77 10.98
C ALA A 231 -6.79 -1.70 12.15
N ARG A 232 -5.52 -1.35 11.88
CA ARG A 232 -4.51 -1.15 12.94
C ARG A 232 -4.88 0.01 13.87
N MET A 233 -5.29 1.15 13.32
CA MET A 233 -5.67 2.31 14.12
C MET A 233 -6.89 2.01 15.00
N GLN A 234 -7.90 1.33 14.46
CA GLN A 234 -9.07 0.88 15.24
C GLN A 234 -8.69 -0.08 16.36
N ALA A 235 -7.78 -1.03 16.11
CA ALA A 235 -7.26 -1.93 17.14
C ALA A 235 -6.48 -1.18 18.25
N LEU A 236 -5.92 -0.01 17.95
CA LEU A 236 -5.28 0.88 18.91
C LEU A 236 -6.27 1.85 19.59
N GLY A 237 -7.58 1.71 19.34
CA GLY A 237 -8.61 2.57 19.92
C GLY A 237 -8.71 3.96 19.29
N VAL A 238 -8.15 4.17 18.09
CA VAL A 238 -8.33 5.42 17.35
C VAL A 238 -9.74 5.46 16.74
N GLU A 239 -10.47 6.52 17.05
CA GLU A 239 -11.86 6.69 16.61
C GLU A 239 -12.02 7.69 15.46
N TYR A 240 -11.11 8.67 15.37
CA TYR A 240 -11.19 9.78 14.43
C TYR A 240 -10.06 9.71 13.39
N PHE A 241 -10.39 10.06 12.17
CA PHE A 241 -9.51 9.98 11.01
C PHE A 241 -9.61 11.22 10.15
N THR A 242 -8.62 11.45 9.29
CA THR A 242 -8.64 12.52 8.31
C THR A 242 -7.89 12.11 7.05
N VAL A 243 -8.10 12.86 5.98
CA VAL A 243 -7.33 12.77 4.76
C VAL A 243 -6.53 14.06 4.59
N PRO A 244 -5.18 14.00 4.52
CA PRO A 244 -4.38 15.20 4.37
C PRO A 244 -4.54 15.81 2.97
N ASP A 245 -4.33 17.13 2.86
CA ASP A 245 -4.18 17.78 1.56
C ASP A 245 -2.88 17.31 0.89
N SER A 246 -2.98 16.83 -0.35
CA SER A 246 -1.85 16.36 -1.15
C SER A 246 -1.22 17.43 -2.04
N GLY A 247 -1.75 18.66 -2.03
CA GLY A 247 -1.32 19.76 -2.90
C GLY A 247 -1.70 19.56 -4.37
N HIS A 248 -2.43 18.49 -4.69
CA HIS A 248 -2.95 18.21 -6.01
C HIS A 248 -4.48 18.22 -5.95
N PRO A 249 -5.13 19.31 -6.39
CA PRO A 249 -6.57 19.46 -6.24
C PRO A 249 -7.29 18.40 -7.06
N CYS A 250 -8.15 17.64 -6.40
CA CYS A 250 -9.02 16.65 -7.03
C CYS A 250 -10.45 16.87 -6.53
N PRO A 251 -11.43 17.12 -7.41
CA PRO A 251 -12.79 17.48 -6.99
C PRO A 251 -13.50 16.35 -6.21
N LYS A 252 -13.05 15.09 -6.37
CA LYS A 252 -13.61 13.94 -5.64
C LYS A 252 -13.05 13.79 -4.23
N CYS A 253 -11.77 14.09 -4.03
CA CYS A 253 -11.11 13.95 -2.73
C CYS A 253 -11.23 15.21 -1.88
N PHE A 254 -11.25 16.37 -2.54
CA PHE A 254 -11.24 17.68 -1.90
C PHE A 254 -12.28 17.86 -0.80
N PRO A 255 -13.56 17.48 -0.98
CA PRO A 255 -14.58 17.70 0.05
C PRO A 255 -14.24 17.05 1.40
N TRP A 256 -13.40 16.02 1.38
CA TRP A 256 -13.00 15.21 2.53
C TRP A 256 -11.61 15.54 3.07
N GLN A 257 -10.84 16.40 2.40
CA GLN A 257 -9.50 16.78 2.86
C GLN A 257 -9.60 17.68 4.09
N GLY A 258 -8.82 17.37 5.14
CA GLY A 258 -8.83 18.09 6.41
C GLY A 258 -10.12 17.94 7.22
N ARG A 259 -11.09 17.15 6.74
CA ARG A 259 -12.31 16.81 7.47
C ARG A 259 -12.06 15.69 8.48
N VAL A 260 -12.86 15.66 9.53
CA VAL A 260 -12.84 14.61 10.54
C VAL A 260 -13.83 13.52 10.13
N LEU A 261 -13.30 12.32 9.93
CA LEU A 261 -14.04 11.13 9.55
C LEU A 261 -14.04 10.11 10.67
N THR A 262 -15.06 9.26 10.73
CA THR A 262 -15.15 8.12 11.64
C THR A 262 -15.35 6.83 10.84
N ALA A 263 -14.95 5.68 11.40
CA ALA A 263 -15.15 4.40 10.72
C ALA A 263 -16.61 3.94 10.72
N ARG A 264 -17.35 4.33 11.76
CA ARG A 264 -18.78 4.09 11.98
C ARG A 264 -19.35 5.29 12.72
N GLU A 265 -20.67 5.41 12.75
CA GLU A 265 -21.32 6.40 13.59
C GLU A 265 -20.95 6.20 15.07
N ILE A 266 -20.58 7.29 15.75
CA ILE A 266 -20.19 7.30 17.16
C ILE A 266 -21.22 8.13 17.93
N PRO A 267 -21.86 7.57 18.97
CA PRO A 267 -22.73 8.34 19.83
C PRO A 267 -21.91 9.33 20.66
N ASN A 268 -22.32 10.60 20.67
CA ASN A 268 -21.68 11.70 21.42
C ASN A 268 -20.17 11.86 21.13
N PRO A 269 -19.77 12.27 19.92
CA PRO A 269 -18.37 12.42 19.56
C PRO A 269 -17.72 13.58 20.33
N THR A 270 -16.45 13.39 20.72
CA THR A 270 -15.63 14.37 21.45
C THR A 270 -15.26 15.59 20.60
N ILE A 271 -15.17 15.40 19.28
CA ILE A 271 -14.90 16.45 18.29
C ILE A 271 -15.97 16.42 17.20
N HIS A 272 -16.11 17.52 16.47
CA HIS A 272 -17.02 17.56 15.32
C HIS A 272 -16.61 16.51 14.27
N VAL A 273 -17.59 15.75 13.76
CA VAL A 273 -17.42 14.71 12.75
C VAL A 273 -18.17 15.15 11.49
N ASP A 274 -17.47 15.20 10.37
CA ASP A 274 -18.03 15.62 9.07
C ASP A 274 -18.74 14.46 8.34
N GLY A 275 -18.42 13.21 8.69
CA GLY A 275 -19.06 12.01 8.13
C GLY A 275 -18.30 10.72 8.43
N THR A 276 -18.78 9.62 7.87
CA THR A 276 -18.11 8.31 7.94
C THR A 276 -17.17 8.09 6.76
N ILE A 277 -16.16 7.23 6.95
CA ILE A 277 -15.27 6.81 5.85
C ILE A 277 -16.08 6.14 4.72
N ALA A 278 -17.13 5.37 5.06
CA ALA A 278 -17.99 4.71 4.08
C ALA A 278 -18.73 5.71 3.19
N GLU A 279 -19.33 6.76 3.78
CA GLU A 279 -19.98 7.85 3.05
C GLU A 279 -18.97 8.59 2.16
N ALA A 280 -17.77 8.86 2.70
CA ALA A 280 -16.73 9.53 1.93
C ALA A 280 -16.30 8.73 0.71
N VAL A 281 -16.10 7.42 0.86
CA VAL A 281 -15.77 6.50 -0.23
C VAL A 281 -16.92 6.43 -1.25
N ALA A 282 -18.17 6.41 -0.79
CA ALA A 282 -19.34 6.43 -1.66
C ALA A 282 -19.43 7.74 -2.48
N ALA A 283 -19.04 8.87 -1.90
CA ALA A 283 -18.95 10.17 -2.56
C ALA A 283 -17.72 10.31 -3.49
N GLY A 284 -16.79 9.36 -3.49
CA GLY A 284 -15.66 9.30 -4.42
C GLY A 284 -14.27 9.46 -3.80
N LEU A 285 -14.15 9.48 -2.47
CA LEU A 285 -12.86 9.34 -1.79
C LEU A 285 -12.22 7.99 -2.15
N PHE A 286 -10.88 7.96 -2.25
CA PHE A 286 -10.11 6.78 -2.67
C PHE A 286 -10.53 6.19 -4.05
N HIS A 287 -10.91 7.09 -4.97
CA HIS A 287 -11.15 6.76 -6.37
C HIS A 287 -9.91 6.16 -7.07
N PRO A 288 -10.05 5.55 -8.26
CA PRO A 288 -8.92 5.03 -9.02
C PRO A 288 -7.81 6.07 -9.22
N ASN A 289 -6.55 5.65 -9.07
CA ASN A 289 -5.34 6.50 -9.05
C ASN A 289 -5.22 7.50 -7.87
N CYS A 290 -6.13 7.48 -6.89
CA CYS A 290 -5.96 8.27 -5.67
C CYS A 290 -4.70 7.82 -4.92
N LYS A 291 -4.02 8.77 -4.26
CA LYS A 291 -2.79 8.55 -3.47
C LYS A 291 -2.95 8.98 -2.01
N HIS A 292 -4.16 9.36 -1.62
CA HIS A 292 -4.40 9.88 -0.29
C HIS A 292 -4.28 8.76 0.75
N PRO A 293 -3.43 8.91 1.77
CA PRO A 293 -3.48 8.05 2.93
C PRO A 293 -4.65 8.46 3.83
N LEU A 294 -5.15 7.50 4.59
CA LEU A 294 -5.95 7.79 5.78
C LEU A 294 -5.01 8.02 6.97
N THR A 295 -5.29 9.00 7.82
CA THR A 295 -4.45 9.34 8.99
C THR A 295 -5.30 9.45 10.25
N ALA A 296 -4.75 9.08 11.40
CA ALA A 296 -5.40 9.26 12.71
C ALA A 296 -5.55 10.75 13.09
N VAL A 297 -6.63 11.06 13.79
CA VAL A 297 -6.86 12.34 14.47
C VAL A 297 -6.99 12.06 15.96
N PHE A 298 -6.18 12.76 16.76
CA PHE A 298 -6.20 12.67 18.21
C PHE A 298 -6.79 13.98 18.77
N PRO A 299 -7.98 13.94 19.42
CA PRO A 299 -8.57 15.11 20.04
C PRO A 299 -7.59 15.85 20.96
N GLY A 300 -7.47 17.17 20.79
CA GLY A 300 -6.57 18.02 21.58
C GLY A 300 -5.08 17.94 21.23
N VAL A 301 -4.66 17.00 20.37
CA VAL A 301 -3.24 16.86 19.93
C VAL A 301 -3.10 17.19 18.45
N THR A 302 -3.99 16.66 17.61
CA THR A 302 -3.96 16.90 16.17
C THR A 302 -4.59 18.26 15.85
N VAL A 303 -3.79 19.16 15.27
CA VAL A 303 -4.29 20.43 14.75
C VAL A 303 -4.54 20.27 13.25
N LEU A 304 -5.82 20.29 12.86
CA LEU A 304 -6.22 20.26 11.46
C LEU A 304 -6.30 21.69 10.92
N PRO A 305 -5.87 21.93 9.66
CA PRO A 305 -6.11 23.21 9.02
C PRO A 305 -7.63 23.44 8.89
N PRO A 306 -8.09 24.71 8.91
CA PRO A 306 -9.50 24.99 8.70
C PRO A 306 -9.94 24.48 7.33
N PRO A 307 -11.19 23.96 7.21
CA PRO A 307 -11.71 23.57 5.92
C PRO A 307 -11.68 24.74 4.93
N ARG A 308 -11.20 24.48 3.72
CA ARG A 308 -11.12 25.46 2.65
C ARG A 308 -12.18 25.18 1.59
N GLU A 309 -12.64 26.23 0.94
CA GLU A 309 -13.54 26.11 -0.22
C GLU A 309 -12.75 25.89 -1.51
N TRP A 310 -13.38 25.25 -2.50
CA TRP A 310 -12.78 25.02 -3.80
C TRP A 310 -12.64 26.34 -4.56
N THR A 311 -11.41 26.73 -4.88
CA THR A 311 -11.14 28.02 -5.52
C THR A 311 -11.05 27.89 -7.04
N ALA A 312 -11.12 29.03 -7.74
CA ALA A 312 -10.84 29.07 -9.18
C ALA A 312 -9.41 28.61 -9.53
N GLU A 313 -8.44 28.82 -8.64
CA GLU A 313 -7.08 28.33 -8.84
C GLU A 313 -6.99 26.80 -8.67
N ASP A 314 -7.74 26.21 -7.73
CA ASP A 314 -7.83 24.73 -7.62
C ASP A 314 -8.40 24.12 -8.91
N GLN A 315 -9.45 24.73 -9.46
CA GLN A 315 -10.04 24.32 -10.73
C GLN A 315 -9.02 24.41 -11.86
N ARG A 316 -8.31 25.52 -11.96
CA ARG A 316 -7.25 25.74 -12.96
C ARG A 316 -6.15 24.68 -12.85
N LEU A 317 -5.64 24.42 -11.65
CA LEU A 317 -4.59 23.42 -11.42
C LEU A 317 -5.07 22.01 -11.77
N TYR A 318 -6.32 21.68 -11.43
CA TYR A 318 -6.94 20.42 -11.84
C TYR A 318 -7.02 20.30 -13.37
N ASP A 319 -7.49 21.33 -14.06
CA ASP A 319 -7.62 21.35 -15.52
C ASP A 319 -6.26 21.28 -16.23
N LEU A 320 -5.24 21.96 -15.70
CA LEU A 320 -3.86 21.83 -16.17
C LEU A 320 -3.35 20.40 -16.02
N SER A 321 -3.65 19.73 -14.90
CA SER A 321 -3.27 18.33 -14.71
C SER A 321 -3.94 17.39 -15.72
N GLN A 322 -5.21 17.65 -16.07
CA GLN A 322 -5.94 16.90 -17.09
C GLN A 322 -5.37 17.18 -18.50
N LYS A 323 -5.03 18.45 -18.78
CA LYS A 323 -4.38 18.85 -20.04
C LYS A 323 -3.03 18.18 -20.21
N GLN A 324 -2.19 18.15 -19.18
CA GLN A 324 -0.92 17.42 -19.20
C GLN A 324 -1.14 15.94 -19.55
N ARG A 325 -2.10 15.29 -18.88
CA ARG A 325 -2.42 13.88 -19.14
C ARG A 325 -2.89 13.64 -20.57
N ARG A 326 -3.63 14.58 -21.16
CA ARG A 326 -4.04 14.50 -22.57
C ARG A 326 -2.84 14.57 -23.52
N LEU A 327 -1.92 15.52 -23.29
CA LEU A 327 -0.70 15.64 -24.08
C LEU A 327 0.18 14.38 -23.98
N GLU A 328 0.33 13.82 -22.78
CA GLU A 328 1.05 12.56 -22.55
C GLU A 328 0.43 11.38 -23.30
N LEU A 329 -0.91 11.30 -23.34
CA LEU A 329 -1.63 10.30 -24.14
C LEU A 329 -1.40 10.48 -25.63
N ASP A 330 -1.35 11.72 -26.12
CA ASP A 330 -1.09 11.99 -27.54
C ASP A 330 0.35 11.61 -27.90
N VAL A 331 1.33 11.81 -27.02
CA VAL A 331 2.70 11.27 -27.23
C VAL A 331 2.66 9.75 -27.34
N ARG A 332 1.95 9.04 -26.44
CA ARG A 332 1.81 7.58 -26.54
C ARG A 332 1.17 7.14 -27.85
N LYS A 333 0.11 7.82 -28.30
CA LYS A 333 -0.54 7.50 -29.59
C LYS A 333 0.44 7.62 -30.76
N ALA A 334 1.27 8.66 -30.79
CA ALA A 334 2.29 8.82 -31.84
C ALA A 334 3.36 7.71 -31.77
N LYS A 335 3.82 7.35 -30.56
CA LYS A 335 4.76 6.24 -30.41
C LYS A 335 4.17 4.91 -30.87
N ARG A 336 2.87 4.70 -30.65
CA ARG A 336 2.19 3.49 -31.13
C ARG A 336 2.13 3.47 -32.66
N GLN A 337 1.79 4.60 -33.28
CA GLN A 337 1.81 4.69 -34.75
C GLN A 337 3.20 4.39 -35.32
N LEU A 338 4.26 4.79 -34.60
CA LEU A 338 5.63 4.47 -34.97
C LEU A 338 5.93 2.96 -34.88
N GLU A 339 5.49 2.28 -33.82
CA GLU A 339 5.65 0.83 -33.64
C GLU A 339 5.00 0.02 -34.78
N TYR A 340 3.85 0.48 -35.29
CA TYR A 340 3.10 -0.18 -36.38
C TYR A 340 3.35 0.45 -37.75
N ALA A 341 4.42 1.22 -37.93
CA ALA A 341 4.72 1.84 -39.22
C ALA A 341 5.08 0.78 -40.28
N ALA A 342 4.33 0.75 -41.38
CA ALA A 342 4.47 -0.26 -42.44
C ALA A 342 5.58 0.05 -43.47
N SER A 343 6.11 1.27 -43.48
CA SER A 343 7.16 1.70 -44.42
C SER A 343 8.18 2.63 -43.75
N PRO A 344 9.40 2.77 -44.30
CA PRO A 344 10.39 3.71 -43.80
C PRO A 344 9.90 5.17 -43.80
N GLU A 345 9.11 5.55 -44.79
CA GLU A 345 8.50 6.89 -44.89
C GLU A 345 7.46 7.10 -43.78
N ALA A 346 6.58 6.13 -43.54
CA ALA A 346 5.61 6.18 -42.46
C ALA A 346 6.31 6.22 -41.08
N ALA A 347 7.41 5.49 -40.92
CA ALA A 347 8.22 5.53 -39.70
C ALA A 347 8.85 6.91 -39.50
N ALA A 348 9.36 7.54 -40.56
CA ALA A 348 9.94 8.88 -40.48
C ALA A 348 8.90 9.94 -40.08
N ASP A 349 7.68 9.93 -40.64
CA ASP A 349 6.62 10.84 -40.22
C ASP A 349 6.18 10.56 -38.77
N ALA A 350 5.98 9.29 -38.40
CA ALA A 350 5.61 8.95 -37.03
C ALA A 350 6.68 9.39 -36.01
N HIS A 351 7.98 9.25 -36.33
CA HIS A 351 9.08 9.80 -35.53
C HIS A 351 9.00 11.33 -35.42
N ALA A 352 8.69 12.02 -36.51
CA ALA A 352 8.50 13.47 -36.49
C ALA A 352 7.31 13.87 -35.60
N GLN A 353 6.20 13.14 -35.66
CA GLN A 353 5.04 13.35 -34.79
C GLN A 353 5.36 13.14 -33.31
N VAL A 354 6.12 12.10 -32.96
CA VAL A 354 6.56 11.87 -31.58
C VAL A 354 7.36 13.08 -31.08
N ARG A 355 8.34 13.56 -31.86
CA ARG A 355 9.17 14.71 -31.49
C ARG A 355 8.34 15.99 -31.34
N ARG A 356 7.40 16.24 -32.25
CA ARG A 356 6.47 17.39 -32.18
C ARG A 356 5.65 17.35 -30.89
N ARG A 357 4.99 16.23 -30.59
CA ARG A 357 4.16 16.09 -29.38
C ARG A 357 4.97 16.18 -28.09
N GLN A 358 6.19 15.64 -28.07
CA GLN A 358 7.10 15.80 -26.94
C GLN A 358 7.58 17.24 -26.76
N ALA A 359 7.75 18.00 -27.85
CA ALA A 359 8.00 19.43 -27.77
C ALA A 359 6.81 20.17 -27.13
N THR A 360 5.58 19.85 -27.52
CA THR A 360 4.37 20.41 -26.89
C THR A 360 4.30 20.13 -25.39
N VAL A 361 4.64 18.91 -24.94
CA VAL A 361 4.70 18.58 -23.50
C VAL A 361 5.77 19.41 -22.80
N ARG A 362 6.95 19.59 -23.41
CA ARG A 362 8.04 20.40 -22.83
C ARG A 362 7.64 21.87 -22.71
N GLU A 363 6.98 22.43 -23.72
CA GLU A 363 6.49 23.81 -23.66
C GLU A 363 5.42 23.96 -22.58
N PHE A 364 4.44 23.07 -22.54
CA PHE A 364 3.40 23.07 -21.51
C PHE A 364 4.00 23.03 -20.09
N VAL A 365 4.99 22.16 -19.86
CA VAL A 365 5.67 22.05 -18.56
C VAL A 365 6.44 23.32 -18.21
N LYS A 366 7.08 23.95 -19.20
CA LYS A 366 7.81 25.21 -19.02
C LYS A 366 6.87 26.36 -18.69
N GLU A 367 5.72 26.45 -19.36
CA GLU A 367 4.71 27.49 -19.14
C GLU A 367 4.01 27.36 -17.78
N THR A 368 3.74 26.13 -17.35
CA THR A 368 2.90 25.86 -16.16
C THR A 368 3.70 25.54 -14.90
N GLY A 369 4.98 25.22 -15.02
CA GLY A 369 5.82 24.75 -13.91
C GLY A 369 5.56 23.31 -13.46
N PHE A 370 4.69 22.56 -14.14
CA PHE A 370 4.38 21.17 -13.78
C PHE A 370 5.56 20.23 -14.04
N ALA A 371 5.76 19.21 -13.20
CA ALA A 371 6.79 18.21 -13.45
C ALA A 371 6.42 17.29 -14.64
N ARG A 372 7.33 17.17 -15.62
CA ARG A 372 7.16 16.24 -16.76
C ARG A 372 7.16 14.79 -16.28
N GLN A 373 6.12 14.03 -16.63
CA GLN A 373 6.01 12.61 -16.32
C GLN A 373 6.38 11.75 -17.53
N SER A 374 7.68 11.71 -17.90
CA SER A 374 8.15 11.00 -19.10
C SER A 374 7.82 9.49 -19.12
N ARG A 375 7.65 8.88 -17.94
CA ARG A 375 7.18 7.49 -17.80
C ARG A 375 5.77 7.30 -18.37
N ARG A 376 4.90 8.28 -18.15
CA ARG A 376 3.55 8.33 -18.74
C ARG A 376 3.58 8.63 -20.23
N GLU A 377 4.72 8.73 -20.89
CA GLU A 377 4.79 8.82 -22.35
C GLU A 377 5.17 7.48 -22.99
N GLN A 378 5.50 6.44 -22.20
CA GLN A 378 5.95 5.15 -22.73
C GLN A 378 4.77 4.25 -23.11
N LEU A 379 5.00 3.34 -24.08
CA LEU A 379 4.00 2.39 -24.57
C LEU A 379 3.84 1.21 -23.61
N ASP A 380 4.98 0.72 -23.14
CA ASP A 380 5.09 -0.36 -22.19
C ASP A 380 5.51 0.16 -20.81
N LEU A 381 5.47 -0.75 -19.83
CA LEU A 381 6.08 -0.54 -18.53
C LEU A 381 7.50 -1.13 -18.47
N ALA A 382 8.05 -1.58 -19.60
CA ALA A 382 9.39 -2.14 -19.74
C ALA A 382 10.45 -1.07 -20.02
N ASP A 383 10.27 0.14 -19.46
CA ASP A 383 11.24 1.21 -19.56
C ASP A 383 12.60 0.72 -19.05
N ALA A 384 13.64 0.73 -19.89
CA ALA A 384 14.99 0.27 -19.56
C ALA A 384 15.62 0.99 -18.34
N ARG A 385 15.03 2.12 -17.92
CA ARG A 385 15.39 2.85 -16.70
C ARG A 385 14.88 2.17 -15.42
N ILE A 386 13.91 1.26 -15.53
CA ILE A 386 13.37 0.46 -14.42
C ILE A 386 14.21 -0.81 -14.31
N LYS A 387 15.27 -0.75 -13.49
CA LYS A 387 16.02 -1.95 -13.11
C LYS A 387 15.12 -2.79 -12.21
N LEU A 388 14.56 -3.88 -12.71
CA LEU A 388 13.86 -4.82 -11.85
C LEU A 388 14.88 -5.50 -10.93
N PRO A 389 14.54 -5.78 -9.67
CA PRO A 389 15.36 -6.65 -8.85
C PRO A 389 15.54 -7.98 -9.61
N THR A 390 16.79 -8.46 -9.68
CA THR A 390 17.10 -9.78 -10.20
C THR A 390 16.24 -10.79 -9.45
N PRO A 391 15.58 -11.77 -10.11
CA PRO A 391 14.83 -12.78 -9.37
C PRO A 391 15.79 -13.45 -8.38
N ILE A 392 15.47 -13.36 -7.09
CA ILE A 392 16.07 -14.23 -6.09
C ILE A 392 15.68 -15.64 -6.53
N ARG A 393 16.68 -16.42 -6.92
CA ARG A 393 16.51 -17.80 -7.41
C ARG A 393 15.88 -18.70 -6.37
#